data_AF-A0A644V7E2-F1
#
_entry.id   AF-A0A644V7E2-F1
#
_cell.length_a   1.000
_cell.length_b   1.000
_cell.length_c   1.000
_cell.angle_alpha   90.00
_cell.angle_beta   90.00
_cell.angle_gamma   90.00
#
_symmetry.space_group_name_H-M   'P 1'
#
loop_
_entity.id
_entity.type
_entity.pdbx_description
1 polymer ?
#
loop_
_entity_poly.entity_id
_entity_poly.type
_entity_poly.pdbx_seq_one_letter_code
_entity_poly.pdbx_strand_id
1 'polypeptide(L)'
;MGTKICLFEESPITFALSKENGVMINATEMAKAFNTDVFQFTRIDSTKSFIQACLKPQICGLLEIEGEEDLIISKQKSGTYMHRILALKFAAWLSPEFEVWVYSTIEQLLFGKHVEREKSMERTIALQKELSDIKDKSEKTGTDFERYLEIERQLTHERALRKSLTSESISEMKNIFD
;
A
#
# COMPACT_ATOMS: atom_id res chain seq x y z
N MET A 1 23.18 4.18 -4.43
CA MET A 1 21.87 4.12 -3.75
C MET A 1 20.81 4.49 -4.77
N GLY A 2 19.77 3.68 -4.89
CA GLY A 2 18.62 4.07 -5.70
C GLY A 2 17.73 5.01 -4.89
N THR A 3 17.11 5.99 -5.53
CA THR A 3 16.18 6.90 -4.86
C THR A 3 14.81 6.73 -5.49
N LYS A 4 13.78 6.49 -4.69
CA LYS A 4 12.38 6.56 -5.14
C LYS A 4 11.72 7.79 -4.52
N ILE A 5 10.84 8.44 -5.26
CA ILE A 5 10.09 9.62 -4.80
C ILE A 5 8.60 9.28 -4.87
N CYS A 6 7.88 9.50 -3.78
CA CYS A 6 6.41 9.49 -3.76
C CYS A 6 5.91 10.91 -3.54
N LEU A 7 4.80 11.29 -4.17
CA LEU A 7 4.18 12.59 -3.98
C LEU A 7 3.03 12.46 -2.98
N PHE A 8 3.04 13.30 -1.95
CA PHE A 8 1.88 13.55 -1.08
C PHE A 8 1.56 15.04 -1.18
N GLU A 9 0.37 15.40 -1.69
CA GLU A 9 -0.06 16.80 -1.84
C GLU A 9 1.02 17.72 -2.45
N GLU A 10 1.60 17.32 -3.59
CA GLU A 10 2.71 18.02 -4.28
C GLU A 10 4.07 18.05 -3.53
N SER A 11 4.15 17.43 -2.34
CA SER A 11 5.39 17.30 -1.59
C SER A 11 6.12 15.99 -1.92
N PRO A 12 7.37 16.05 -2.44
CA PRO A 12 8.15 14.85 -2.74
C PRO A 12 8.72 14.23 -1.45
N ILE A 13 8.39 12.96 -1.22
CA ILE A 13 8.95 12.13 -0.16
C ILE A 13 10.02 11.23 -0.76
N THR A 14 11.27 11.42 -0.34
CA THR A 14 12.44 10.70 -0.83
C THR A 14 12.73 9.43 -0.03
N PHE A 15 12.78 8.30 -0.70
CA PHE A 15 13.17 6.99 -0.15
C PHE A 15 14.61 6.68 -0.59
N ALA A 16 15.53 6.57 0.37
CA ALA A 16 16.90 6.18 0.09
C ALA A 16 17.06 4.65 0.20
N LEU A 17 17.33 4.00 -0.94
CA LEU A 17 17.58 2.56 -1.00
C LEU A 17 19.07 2.31 -0.72
N SER A 18 19.39 1.78 0.48
CA SER A 18 20.71 1.21 0.77
C SER A 18 20.85 -0.15 0.08
N LYS A 19 22.07 -0.48 -0.37
CA LYS A 19 22.39 -1.78 -1.00
C LYS A 19 22.65 -2.89 0.03
N GLU A 20 22.83 -2.54 1.29
CA GLU A 20 23.10 -3.47 2.40
C GLU A 20 21.97 -3.27 3.42
N ASN A 21 20.96 -4.15 3.35
CA ASN A 21 19.95 -4.51 4.35
C ASN A 21 19.14 -3.43 5.08
N GLY A 22 18.71 -2.36 4.40
CA GLY A 22 17.65 -1.54 4.96
C GLY A 22 17.26 -0.35 4.09
N VAL A 23 16.00 -0.28 3.68
CA VAL A 23 15.44 0.96 3.15
C VAL A 23 15.35 1.95 4.30
N MET A 24 16.12 3.03 4.22
CA MET A 24 16.11 4.11 5.19
C MET A 24 15.44 5.33 4.57
N ILE A 25 14.56 5.97 5.33
CA ILE A 25 13.78 7.12 4.87
C ILE A 25 14.44 8.38 5.41
N ASN A 26 14.63 9.40 4.57
CA ASN A 26 15.13 10.69 5.02
C ASN A 26 14.03 11.45 5.78
N ALA A 27 14.01 11.28 7.11
CA ALA A 27 13.02 11.91 7.98
C ALA A 27 13.15 13.44 8.00
N THR A 28 14.36 13.98 7.78
CA THR A 28 14.54 15.44 7.70
C THR A 28 13.87 16.04 6.46
N GLU A 29 13.94 15.37 5.31
CA GLU A 29 13.23 15.82 4.10
C GLU A 29 11.71 15.71 4.29
N MET A 30 11.25 14.63 4.89
CA MET A 30 9.84 14.42 5.21
C MET A 30 9.30 15.49 6.17
N ALA A 31 10.04 15.82 7.23
CA ALA A 31 9.65 16.85 8.22
C ALA A 31 9.46 18.25 7.61
N LYS A 32 10.27 18.60 6.59
CA LYS A 32 10.21 19.91 5.93
C LYS A 32 8.85 20.14 5.26
N ALA A 33 8.23 19.12 4.67
CA ALA A 33 6.92 19.23 4.04
C ALA A 33 5.82 19.64 5.03
N PHE A 34 6.01 19.36 6.33
CA PHE A 34 5.03 19.62 7.39
C PHE A 34 5.49 20.77 8.32
N ASN A 35 6.48 21.56 7.92
CA ASN A 35 7.04 22.67 8.71
C ASN A 35 7.43 22.27 10.15
N THR A 36 7.96 21.05 10.32
CA THR A 36 8.36 20.50 11.62
C THR A 36 9.80 19.99 11.57
N ASP A 37 10.29 19.51 12.71
CA ASP A 37 11.63 18.94 12.85
C ASP A 37 11.59 17.56 13.51
N VAL A 38 12.60 16.73 13.19
CA VAL A 38 12.69 15.35 13.68
C VAL A 38 12.92 15.30 15.20
N PHE A 39 13.54 16.32 15.79
CA PHE A 39 13.82 16.38 17.21
C PHE A 39 12.55 16.52 18.05
N GLN A 40 11.52 17.22 17.53
CA GLN A 40 10.18 17.26 18.14
C GLN A 40 9.60 15.87 18.33
N PHE A 41 9.79 14.98 17.35
CA PHE A 41 9.27 13.63 17.35
C PHE A 41 10.04 12.71 18.29
N THR A 42 11.38 12.75 18.25
CA THR A 42 12.23 11.82 19.02
C THR A 42 12.22 12.08 20.52
N ARG A 43 11.89 13.30 20.95
CA ARG A 43 11.81 13.64 22.38
C ARG A 43 10.53 13.16 23.08
N ILE A 44 9.49 12.78 22.33
CA ILE A 44 8.21 12.34 22.88
C ILE A 44 8.38 10.96 23.53
N ASP A 45 7.83 10.78 24.72
CA ASP A 45 8.00 9.53 25.47
C ASP A 45 7.37 8.33 24.76
N SER A 46 6.24 8.50 24.07
CA SER A 46 5.65 7.45 23.23
C SER A 46 6.55 7.03 22.06
N THR A 47 7.38 7.94 21.54
CA THR A 47 8.38 7.63 20.50
C THR A 47 9.55 6.85 21.11
N LYS A 48 10.06 7.27 22.26
CA LYS A 48 11.11 6.54 22.97
C LYS A 48 10.65 5.13 23.34
N SER A 49 9.44 4.98 23.89
CA SER A 49 8.86 3.68 24.21
C SER A 49 8.69 2.80 22.98
N PHE A 50 8.35 3.38 21.82
CA PHE A 50 8.27 2.64 20.57
C PHE A 50 9.64 2.15 20.10
N ILE A 51 10.68 3.00 20.13
CA ILE A 51 12.05 2.60 19.81
C ILE A 51 12.48 1.44 20.72
N GLN A 52 12.24 1.55 22.03
CA GLN A 52 12.52 0.47 22.98
C GLN A 52 11.72 -0.81 22.71
N ALA A 53 10.50 -0.71 22.18
CA ALA A 53 9.73 -1.88 21.76
C ALA A 53 10.34 -2.55 20.51
N CYS A 54 10.86 -1.77 19.56
CA CYS A 54 11.58 -2.30 18.40
C CYS A 54 12.87 -3.05 18.81
N LEU A 55 13.55 -2.58 19.86
CA LEU A 55 14.79 -3.18 20.37
C LEU A 55 14.59 -4.45 21.22
N LYS A 56 13.35 -4.94 21.39
CA LYS A 56 13.10 -6.21 22.06
C LYS A 56 13.61 -7.36 21.18
N PRO A 57 14.26 -8.41 21.72
CA PRO A 57 14.89 -9.47 20.92
C PRO A 57 14.00 -10.10 19.85
N GLN A 58 12.71 -10.32 20.16
CA GLN A 58 11.75 -10.90 19.23
C GLN A 58 11.43 -9.96 18.05
N ILE A 59 11.42 -8.65 18.30
CA ILE A 59 11.11 -7.64 17.30
C ILE A 59 12.35 -7.30 16.49
N CYS A 60 13.53 -7.25 17.10
CA CYS A 60 14.80 -7.10 16.40
C CYS A 60 14.95 -8.13 15.28
N GLY A 61 14.70 -9.41 15.59
CA GLY A 61 14.76 -10.49 14.60
C GLY A 61 13.73 -10.34 13.46
N LEU A 62 12.54 -9.81 13.75
CA LEU A 62 11.51 -9.54 12.73
C LEU A 62 11.86 -8.35 11.83
N LEU A 63 12.50 -7.33 12.40
CA LEU A 63 12.85 -6.10 11.70
C LEU A 63 14.23 -6.17 11.03
N GLU A 64 15.01 -7.22 11.27
CA GLU A 64 16.39 -7.40 10.81
C GLU A 64 17.31 -6.27 11.31
N ILE A 65 17.16 -5.89 12.58
CA ILE A 65 17.97 -4.85 13.24
C ILE A 65 18.78 -5.43 14.40
N GLU A 66 19.97 -4.88 14.64
CA GLU A 66 20.87 -5.24 15.75
C GLU A 66 20.85 -4.19 16.86
N GLY A 67 20.63 -2.91 16.51
CA GLY A 67 20.71 -1.80 17.46
C GLY A 67 19.82 -0.60 17.13
N GLU A 68 19.96 0.46 17.93
CA GLU A 68 19.21 1.70 17.73
C GLU A 68 19.70 2.46 16.48
N GLU A 69 20.98 2.32 16.16
CA GLU A 69 21.63 2.85 14.96
C GLU A 69 20.99 2.35 13.65
N ASP A 70 20.40 1.16 13.67
CA ASP A 70 19.66 0.60 12.53
C ASP A 70 18.25 1.19 12.43
N LEU A 71 17.70 1.67 13.54
CA LEU A 71 16.38 2.33 13.59
C LEU A 71 16.46 3.80 13.21
N ILE A 72 17.46 4.52 13.72
CA ILE A 72 17.62 5.95 13.50
C ILE A 72 19.09 6.35 13.48
N ILE A 73 19.50 7.05 12.42
CA ILE A 73 20.86 7.57 12.28
C ILE A 73 20.82 9.03 11.87
N SER A 74 21.51 9.87 12.64
CA SER A 74 21.71 11.29 12.31
C SER A 74 23.06 11.45 11.63
N LYS A 75 23.06 11.88 10.36
CA LYS A 75 24.28 12.16 9.59
C LYS A 75 24.44 13.67 9.44
N GLN A 76 25.58 14.18 9.88
CA GLN A 76 25.91 15.60 9.72
C GLN A 76 25.81 15.98 8.23
N LYS A 77 25.08 17.06 7.92
CA LYS A 77 24.79 17.59 6.56
C LYS A 77 23.84 16.76 5.69
N SER A 78 23.58 15.49 6.00
CA SER A 78 22.66 14.64 5.20
C SER A 78 21.28 14.44 5.85
N GLY A 79 21.13 14.83 7.12
CA GLY A 79 19.86 14.73 7.84
C GLY A 79 19.75 13.45 8.67
N THR A 80 18.56 13.23 9.19
CA THR A 80 18.21 12.06 10.01
C THR A 80 17.49 11.04 9.14
N TYR A 81 17.96 9.80 9.20
CA TYR A 81 17.39 8.68 8.47
C TYR A 81 16.76 7.70 9.45
N MET A 82 15.61 7.14 9.07
CA MET A 82 14.86 6.18 9.88
C MET A 82 14.62 4.87 9.14
N HIS A 83 14.66 3.77 9.87
CA HIS A 83 14.16 2.49 9.39
C HIS A 83 12.67 2.60 9.02
N ARG A 84 12.24 1.84 8.00
CA ARG A 84 10.84 1.79 7.51
C ARG A 84 9.79 1.79 8.61
N ILE A 85 9.99 1.00 9.69
CA ILE A 85 9.00 0.90 10.77
C ILE A 85 8.89 2.21 11.58
N LEU A 86 10.03 2.86 11.85
CA LEU A 86 10.06 4.12 12.59
C LEU A 86 9.60 5.27 11.69
N ALA A 87 9.90 5.21 10.40
CA ALA A 87 9.42 6.15 9.40
C ALA A 87 7.89 6.14 9.27
N LEU A 88 7.23 4.97 9.34
CA LEU A 88 5.77 4.86 9.37
C LEU A 88 5.18 5.51 10.64
N LYS A 89 5.79 5.27 11.80
CA LYS A 89 5.37 5.96 13.04
C LYS A 89 5.59 7.47 12.94
N PHE A 90 6.69 7.90 12.33
CA PHE A 90 6.98 9.30 12.12
C PHE A 90 5.96 9.93 11.17
N ALA A 91 5.59 9.25 10.09
CA ALA A 91 4.56 9.70 9.15
C ALA A 91 3.21 9.90 9.83
N ALA A 92 2.79 8.94 10.64
CA ALA A 92 1.56 9.05 11.43
C ALA A 92 1.57 10.27 12.39
N TRP A 93 2.74 10.62 12.93
CA TRP A 93 2.87 11.76 13.83
C TRP A 93 2.82 13.13 13.12
N LEU A 94 3.15 13.21 11.83
CA LEU A 94 3.27 14.49 11.11
C LEU A 94 1.93 15.21 10.92
N SER A 95 0.86 14.47 10.65
CA SER A 95 -0.51 15.02 10.47
C SER A 95 -1.52 13.88 10.62
N PRO A 96 -2.66 14.11 11.30
CA PRO A 96 -3.76 13.14 11.35
C PRO A 96 -4.31 12.78 9.96
N GLU A 97 -4.42 13.74 9.06
CA GLU A 97 -4.86 13.51 7.67
C GLU A 97 -3.86 12.62 6.91
N PHE A 98 -2.57 12.88 7.09
CA PHE A 98 -1.52 12.08 6.49
C PHE A 98 -1.47 10.66 7.09
N GLU A 99 -1.68 10.52 8.40
CA GLU A 99 -1.80 9.22 9.07
C GLU A 99 -2.92 8.37 8.45
N VAL A 100 -4.12 8.94 8.31
CA VAL A 100 -5.26 8.26 7.68
C VAL A 100 -4.93 7.86 6.25
N TRP A 101 -4.26 8.73 5.48
CA TRP A 101 -3.86 8.43 4.12
C TRP A 101 -2.85 7.27 4.04
N VAL A 102 -1.83 7.26 4.91
CA VAL A 102 -0.84 6.17 4.98
C VAL A 102 -1.53 4.85 5.33
N TYR A 103 -2.40 4.83 6.34
CA TYR A 103 -3.12 3.61 6.74
C TYR A 103 -4.07 3.12 5.65
N SER A 104 -4.78 4.03 4.98
CA SER A 104 -5.66 3.69 3.85
C SER A 104 -4.87 3.12 2.67
N THR A 105 -3.66 3.64 2.44
CA THR A 105 -2.78 3.13 1.39
C THR A 105 -2.29 1.72 1.73
N ILE A 106 -1.90 1.45 2.99
CA ILE A 106 -1.52 0.11 3.44
C ILE A 106 -2.70 -0.86 3.31
N GLU A 107 -3.90 -0.44 3.72
CA GLU A 107 -5.13 -1.23 3.57
C GLU A 107 -5.40 -1.57 2.11
N GLN A 108 -5.34 -0.57 1.21
CA GLN A 108 -5.55 -0.77 -0.22
C GLN A 108 -4.50 -1.71 -0.83
N LEU A 109 -3.25 -1.65 -0.38
CA LEU A 109 -2.20 -2.55 -0.84
C LEU A 109 -2.44 -4.00 -0.38
N LEU A 110 -2.92 -4.20 0.85
CA LEU A 110 -3.18 -5.52 1.41
C LEU A 110 -4.48 -6.15 0.88
N PHE A 111 -5.54 -5.35 0.72
CA PHE A 111 -6.90 -5.86 0.49
C PHE A 111 -7.54 -5.35 -0.80
N GLY A 112 -6.98 -4.34 -1.47
CA GLY A 112 -7.59 -3.72 -2.64
C GLY A 112 -7.90 -4.70 -3.78
N LYS A 113 -7.06 -5.72 -3.97
CA LYS A 113 -7.29 -6.78 -4.97
C LYS A 113 -8.41 -7.73 -4.57
N HIS A 114 -8.53 -8.05 -3.28
CA HIS A 114 -9.63 -8.87 -2.76
C HIS A 114 -10.96 -8.13 -2.97
N VAL A 115 -11.00 -6.85 -2.60
CA VAL A 115 -12.16 -5.99 -2.81
C VAL A 115 -12.53 -5.91 -4.29
N GLU A 116 -11.56 -5.71 -5.20
CA GLU A 116 -11.86 -5.65 -6.63
C GLU A 116 -12.35 -6.99 -7.20
N ARG A 117 -11.83 -8.10 -6.67
CA ARG A 117 -12.30 -9.44 -7.04
C ARG A 117 -13.74 -9.67 -6.61
N GLU A 118 -14.13 -9.25 -5.41
CA GLU A 118 -15.50 -9.34 -4.92
C GLU A 118 -16.45 -8.50 -5.78
N LYS A 119 -16.09 -7.25 -6.07
CA LYS A 119 -16.86 -6.39 -6.99
C LYS A 119 -17.01 -7.01 -8.38
N SER A 120 -15.95 -7.62 -8.90
CA SER A 120 -15.99 -8.36 -10.17
C SER A 120 -16.97 -9.54 -10.14
N MET A 121 -17.08 -10.23 -9.00
CA MET A 121 -18.05 -11.31 -8.80
C MET A 121 -19.48 -10.79 -8.76
N GLU A 122 -19.73 -9.70 -8.03
CA GLU A 122 -21.05 -9.06 -7.97
C GLU A 122 -21.52 -8.60 -9.37
N ARG A 123 -20.65 -7.95 -10.14
CA ARG A 123 -20.92 -7.56 -11.53
C ARG A 123 -21.23 -8.77 -12.40
N THR A 124 -20.50 -9.88 -12.22
CA THR A 124 -20.75 -11.12 -12.97
C THR A 124 -22.12 -11.72 -12.66
N ILE A 125 -22.54 -11.75 -11.39
CA ILE A 125 -23.85 -12.26 -11.00
C ILE A 125 -24.96 -11.40 -11.60
N ALA A 126 -24.83 -10.07 -11.54
CA ALA A 126 -25.78 -9.14 -12.13
C ALA A 126 -25.91 -9.35 -13.65
N LEU A 127 -24.79 -9.48 -14.36
CA LEU A 127 -24.76 -9.75 -15.80
C LEU A 127 -25.36 -11.11 -16.16
N GLN A 128 -25.10 -12.16 -15.37
CA GLN A 128 -25.70 -13.49 -15.59
C GLN A 128 -27.21 -13.48 -15.41
N LYS A 129 -27.70 -12.75 -14.40
CA LYS A 129 -29.15 -12.57 -14.19
C LYS A 129 -29.77 -11.84 -15.39
N GLU A 130 -29.19 -10.72 -15.81
CA GLU A 130 -29.67 -9.97 -16.98
C GLU A 130 -29.66 -10.82 -18.25
N LEU A 131 -28.62 -11.63 -18.44
CA LEU A 131 -28.52 -12.57 -19.57
C LEU A 131 -29.65 -13.62 -19.53
N SER A 132 -30.00 -14.13 -18.35
CA SER A 132 -31.15 -15.05 -18.18
C SER A 132 -32.45 -14.36 -18.57
N ASP A 133 -32.67 -13.15 -18.07
CA ASP A 133 -33.88 -12.37 -18.35
C ASP A 133 -34.03 -12.14 -19.87
N ILE A 134 -32.95 -11.80 -20.58
CA ILE A 134 -32.95 -11.64 -22.05
C ILE A 134 -33.23 -12.96 -22.77
N LYS A 135 -32.70 -14.09 -22.29
CA LYS A 135 -32.94 -15.41 -22.88
C LYS A 135 -34.39 -15.85 -22.71
N ASP A 136 -34.99 -15.52 -21.57
CA ASP A 136 -36.34 -15.93 -21.20
C ASP A 136 -37.44 -15.02 -21.79
N LYS A 137 -37.07 -13.85 -22.36
CA LYS A 137 -38.01 -13.00 -23.11
C LYS A 137 -38.69 -13.78 -24.26
N SER A 138 -40.02 -13.70 -24.29
CA SER A 138 -40.88 -14.34 -25.30
C SER A 138 -40.68 -13.74 -26.69
N GLU A 139 -40.59 -12.42 -26.77
CA GLU A 139 -40.29 -11.68 -28.00
C GLU A 139 -38.93 -11.00 -27.86
N LYS A 140 -37.98 -11.40 -28.72
CA LYS A 140 -36.61 -10.86 -28.72
C LYS A 140 -36.47 -9.87 -29.87
N THR A 141 -35.91 -8.71 -29.57
CA THR A 141 -35.68 -7.63 -30.53
C THR A 141 -34.20 -7.59 -30.97
N GLY A 142 -33.90 -6.82 -32.01
CA GLY A 142 -32.50 -6.60 -32.43
C GLY A 142 -31.65 -5.95 -31.33
N THR A 143 -32.24 -5.07 -30.53
CA THR A 143 -31.56 -4.43 -29.40
C THR A 143 -31.29 -5.40 -28.25
N ASP A 144 -32.15 -6.41 -28.05
CA ASP A 144 -31.87 -7.50 -27.09
C ASP A 144 -30.67 -8.34 -27.53
N PHE A 145 -30.51 -8.57 -28.84
CA PHE A 145 -29.36 -9.27 -29.39
C PHE A 145 -28.06 -8.46 -29.24
N GLU A 146 -28.09 -7.16 -29.51
CA GLU A 146 -26.95 -6.28 -29.26
C GLU A 146 -26.55 -6.26 -27.78
N ARG A 147 -27.54 -6.17 -26.87
CA ARG A 147 -27.29 -6.20 -25.43
C ARG A 147 -26.71 -7.54 -24.97
N TYR A 148 -27.20 -8.65 -25.52
CA TYR A 148 -26.65 -9.98 -25.27
C TYR A 148 -25.15 -10.06 -25.58
N LEU A 149 -24.75 -9.59 -26.78
CA LEU A 149 -23.34 -9.61 -27.20
C LEU A 149 -22.46 -8.74 -26.29
N GLU A 150 -22.98 -7.58 -25.86
CA GLU A 150 -22.27 -6.71 -24.92
C GLU A 150 -22.08 -7.39 -23.55
N ILE A 151 -23.11 -8.07 -23.02
CA ILE A 151 -23.02 -8.81 -21.77
C ILE A 151 -21.99 -9.95 -21.89
N GLU A 152 -21.96 -10.71 -22.99
CA GLU A 152 -20.94 -11.76 -23.19
C GLU A 152 -19.52 -11.20 -23.21
N ARG A 153 -19.32 -10.04 -23.84
CA ARG A 153 -18.04 -9.34 -23.85
C ARG A 153 -17.63 -8.92 -22.44
N GLN A 154 -18.56 -8.36 -21.67
CA GLN A 154 -18.32 -7.95 -20.27
C GLN A 154 -18.00 -9.15 -19.37
N LEU A 155 -18.75 -10.26 -19.50
CA LEU A 155 -18.46 -11.50 -18.77
C LEU A 155 -17.06 -12.06 -19.10
N THR A 156 -16.64 -11.97 -20.36
CA THR A 156 -15.30 -12.38 -20.78
C THR A 156 -14.22 -11.48 -20.17
N HIS A 157 -14.45 -10.17 -20.17
CA HIS A 157 -13.57 -9.20 -19.52
C HIS A 157 -13.43 -9.46 -18.01
N GLU A 158 -14.55 -9.64 -17.30
CA GLU A 158 -14.56 -9.91 -15.85
C GLU A 158 -13.84 -11.22 -15.50
N ARG A 159 -13.94 -12.25 -16.36
CA ARG A 159 -13.15 -13.50 -16.20
C ARG A 159 -11.65 -13.25 -16.36
N ALA A 160 -11.25 -12.46 -17.35
CA ALA A 160 -9.85 -12.12 -17.57
C ALA A 160 -9.28 -11.30 -16.40
N LEU A 161 -10.05 -10.33 -15.90
CA LEU A 161 -9.70 -9.51 -14.74
C LEU A 161 -9.41 -10.38 -13.51
N ARG A 162 -10.33 -11.28 -13.13
CA ARG A 162 -10.12 -12.16 -11.97
C ARG A 162 -8.89 -13.07 -12.11
N LYS A 163 -8.59 -13.50 -13.33
CA LYS A 163 -7.39 -14.30 -13.61
C LYS A 163 -6.10 -13.49 -13.38
N SER A 164 -6.05 -12.23 -13.85
CA SER A 164 -4.91 -11.33 -13.57
C SER A 164 -4.76 -11.05 -12.08
N LEU A 165 -5.85 -10.67 -11.39
CA LEU A 165 -5.82 -10.40 -9.95
C LEU A 165 -5.29 -11.60 -9.15
N THR A 166 -5.72 -12.82 -9.51
CA THR A 166 -5.25 -14.06 -8.86
C THR A 166 -3.78 -14.32 -9.15
N SER A 167 -3.34 -14.16 -10.40
CA SER A 167 -1.95 -14.35 -10.80
C SER A 167 -1.01 -13.38 -10.09
N GLU A 168 -1.40 -12.12 -9.99
CA GLU A 168 -0.63 -11.09 -9.30
C GLU A 168 -0.56 -11.35 -7.80
N SER A 169 -1.67 -11.75 -7.17
CA SER A 169 -1.70 -12.09 -5.74
C SER A 169 -0.79 -13.29 -5.41
N ILE A 170 -0.77 -14.31 -6.29
CA ILE A 170 0.14 -15.46 -6.15
C ILE A 170 1.60 -15.02 -6.30
N SER A 171 1.90 -14.16 -7.28
CA SER A 171 3.25 -13.62 -7.47
C SER A 171 3.72 -12.84 -6.24
N GLU A 172 2.85 -12.03 -5.64
CA GLU A 172 3.19 -11.25 -4.44
C GLU A 172 3.43 -12.15 -3.23
N MET A 173 2.55 -13.13 -3.00
CA MET A 173 2.75 -14.11 -1.93
C MET A 173 4.06 -14.86 -2.11
N LYS A 174 4.41 -15.26 -3.33
CA LYS A 174 5.68 -15.94 -3.60
C LYS A 174 6.89 -15.08 -3.21
N ASN A 175 6.87 -13.79 -3.54
CA ASN A 175 7.94 -12.86 -3.16
C ASN A 175 8.04 -12.57 -1.66
N ILE A 176 7.04 -12.95 -0.85
CA ILE A 176 7.06 -12.79 0.62
C ILE A 176 7.73 -14.00 1.29
N PHE A 177 7.73 -15.17 0.64
CA PHE A 177 8.26 -16.42 1.18
C PHE A 177 9.60 -16.88 0.55
N ASP A 178 10.06 -16.16 -0.48
CA ASP A 178 11.39 -16.30 -1.11
C ASP A 178 12.36 -15.25 -0.53
#